data_AF-A0A9Q3UZG3-F1
#
_entry.id   AF-A0A9Q3UZG3-F1
#
_cell.length_a   1.000
_cell.length_b   1.000
_cell.length_c   1.000
_cell.angle_alpha   90.00
_cell.angle_beta   90.00
_cell.angle_gamma   90.00
#
_symmetry.space_group_name_H-M   'P 1'
#
loop_
_entity.id
_entity.type
_entity.pdbx_description
1 polymer ?
#
loop_
_entity_poly.entity_id
_entity_poly.type
_entity_poly.pdbx_seq_one_letter_code
_entity_poly.pdbx_strand_id
1 'polypeptide(L)'
;MEKKVLSDLEKNLNKSKGLPIDSIKIDITSDNIPDYLIFDEMDNNSPVLIFDGKTGVEIKNNNKFTSQDFSVEELNIDCKNPRKALRLISNRKVGLELSILQYNSTTNSMDLVFNYPILILEFDNNVEKIKDANYIDLIYSDKKCFDTIKISKGKFLNYEGEAPIVKPLSQEKIELFIYNINKNKFEKIAF
;
A
#
# COMPACT_ATOMS: atom_id res chain seq x y z
N MET A 1 -12.46 16.05 -22.90
CA MET A 1 -11.52 15.04 -22.38
C MET A 1 -12.11 14.36 -21.14
N GLU A 2 -12.62 15.13 -20.18
CA GLU A 2 -13.32 14.66 -18.97
C GLU A 2 -14.45 13.64 -19.23
N LYS A 3 -15.35 13.91 -20.18
CA LYS A 3 -16.46 12.99 -20.51
C LYS A 3 -16.00 11.60 -20.97
N LYS A 4 -14.79 11.49 -21.54
CA LYS A 4 -14.26 10.22 -22.03
C LYS A 4 -13.65 9.42 -20.89
N VAL A 5 -12.88 10.06 -20.00
CA VAL A 5 -12.28 9.42 -18.82
C VAL A 5 -13.36 8.89 -17.88
N LEU A 6 -14.39 9.69 -17.61
CA LEU A 6 -15.54 9.28 -16.80
C LEU A 6 -16.33 8.13 -17.46
N SER A 7 -16.56 8.21 -18.77
CA SER A 7 -17.23 7.14 -19.52
C SER A 7 -16.41 5.85 -19.57
N ASP A 8 -15.07 5.93 -19.65
CA ASP A 8 -14.19 4.77 -19.67
C ASP A 8 -14.09 4.14 -18.26
N LEU A 9 -14.05 4.96 -17.20
CA LEU A 9 -14.16 4.51 -15.80
C LEU A 9 -15.49 3.81 -15.53
N GLU A 10 -16.62 4.43 -15.87
CA GLU A 10 -17.96 3.83 -15.72
C GLU A 10 -18.08 2.52 -16.51
N LYS A 11 -17.53 2.46 -17.72
CA LYS A 11 -17.57 1.26 -18.56
C LYS A 11 -16.70 0.13 -18.00
N ASN A 12 -15.57 0.45 -17.38
CA ASN A 12 -14.69 -0.52 -16.76
C ASN A 12 -15.25 -1.04 -15.42
N LEU A 13 -15.81 -0.15 -14.60
CA LEU A 13 -16.51 -0.50 -13.34
C LEU A 13 -17.77 -1.35 -13.58
N ASN A 14 -18.49 -1.14 -14.69
CA ASN A 14 -19.66 -1.96 -15.04
C ASN A 14 -19.30 -3.34 -15.63
N LYS A 15 -18.03 -3.56 -16.03
CA LYS A 15 -17.55 -4.86 -16.51
C LYS A 15 -17.10 -5.80 -15.38
N SER A 16 -16.63 -5.25 -14.25
CA SER A 16 -16.46 -6.00 -12.99
C SER A 16 -17.84 -6.34 -12.45
N LYS A 17 -18.29 -7.57 -12.74
CA LYS A 17 -19.66 -8.02 -12.49
C LYS A 17 -20.06 -7.91 -11.02
N GLY A 18 -21.15 -7.19 -10.74
CA GLY A 18 -22.08 -7.57 -9.66
C GLY A 18 -22.13 -6.72 -8.40
N LEU A 19 -21.52 -5.54 -8.36
CA LEU A 19 -21.71 -4.63 -7.22
C LEU A 19 -23.03 -3.85 -7.38
N PRO A 20 -23.96 -3.88 -6.40
CA PRO A 20 -24.95 -2.84 -6.27
C PRO A 20 -24.20 -1.58 -5.84
N ILE A 21 -23.81 -0.76 -6.82
CA ILE A 21 -23.19 0.52 -6.55
C ILE A 21 -24.31 1.42 -6.02
N ASP A 22 -24.46 1.50 -4.70
CA ASP A 22 -24.93 2.75 -4.10
C ASP A 22 -23.92 3.80 -4.55
N SER A 23 -24.32 4.61 -5.55
CA SER A 23 -23.43 5.47 -6.31
C SER A 23 -22.70 6.44 -5.38
N ILE A 24 -21.45 6.10 -5.02
CA ILE A 24 -20.53 7.06 -4.42
C ILE A 24 -20.22 8.07 -5.54
N LYS A 25 -20.85 9.24 -5.47
CA LYS A 25 -20.48 10.38 -6.31
C LYS A 25 -19.18 10.97 -5.78
N ILE A 26 -18.07 10.61 -6.42
CA ILE A 26 -16.79 11.28 -6.21
C ILE A 26 -16.76 12.46 -7.19
N ASP A 27 -16.72 13.70 -6.70
CA ASP A 27 -16.58 14.91 -7.53
C ASP A 27 -15.13 14.99 -8.08
N ILE A 28 -14.86 14.23 -9.14
CA ILE A 28 -13.60 14.25 -9.88
C ILE A 28 -13.73 15.27 -11.02
N THR A 29 -12.97 16.37 -10.94
CA THR A 29 -12.76 17.38 -11.97
C THR A 29 -11.36 17.23 -12.57
N SER A 30 -11.10 17.82 -13.74
CA SER A 30 -9.75 17.86 -14.32
C SER A 30 -8.68 18.46 -13.40
N ASP A 31 -9.08 19.26 -12.41
CA ASP A 31 -8.17 19.92 -11.47
C ASP A 31 -7.86 19.08 -10.22
N ASN A 32 -8.58 17.98 -9.97
CA ASN A 32 -8.46 17.20 -8.72
C ASN A 32 -8.37 15.67 -8.93
N ILE A 33 -8.15 15.20 -10.16
CA ILE A 33 -7.99 13.78 -10.45
C ILE A 33 -6.79 13.22 -9.66
N PRO A 34 -6.97 12.24 -8.75
CA PRO A 34 -5.84 11.56 -8.11
C PRO A 34 -5.03 10.80 -9.17
N ASP A 35 -3.73 10.61 -8.96
CA ASP A 35 -2.93 9.89 -9.96
C ASP A 35 -3.32 8.40 -10.04
N TYR A 36 -3.81 7.83 -8.93
CA TYR A 36 -4.38 6.48 -8.88
C TYR A 36 -5.77 6.46 -8.26
N LEU A 37 -6.66 5.66 -8.84
CA LEU A 37 -7.95 5.29 -8.25
C LEU A 37 -7.87 3.83 -7.80
N ILE A 38 -8.22 3.57 -6.55
CA ILE A 38 -8.06 2.25 -5.93
C ILE A 38 -9.43 1.81 -5.47
N PHE A 39 -9.89 0.68 -6.00
CA PHE A 39 -11.17 0.10 -5.66
C PHE A 39 -10.95 -1.23 -5.00
N ASP A 40 -11.63 -1.39 -3.87
CA ASP A 40 -11.67 -2.64 -3.15
C ASP A 40 -12.96 -3.38 -3.50
N GLU A 41 -12.84 -4.62 -3.95
CA GLU A 41 -14.02 -5.47 -4.13
C GLU A 41 -14.42 -6.01 -2.75
N MET A 42 -15.70 -5.88 -2.39
CA MET A 42 -16.21 -6.23 -1.06
C MET A 42 -16.03 -7.72 -0.69
N ASP A 43 -15.67 -8.58 -1.64
CA ASP A 43 -15.37 -9.98 -1.41
C ASP A 43 -13.92 -10.17 -0.94
N ASN A 44 -13.75 -10.78 0.24
CA ASN A 44 -12.46 -11.06 0.92
C ASN A 44 -11.42 -11.86 0.10
N ASN A 45 -11.73 -12.25 -1.14
CA ASN A 45 -10.86 -13.00 -2.05
C ASN A 45 -10.53 -12.26 -3.36
N SER A 46 -11.09 -11.08 -3.57
CA SER A 46 -10.86 -10.30 -4.78
C SER A 46 -9.63 -9.42 -4.65
N PRO A 47 -8.79 -9.32 -5.70
CA PRO A 47 -7.64 -8.43 -5.69
C PRO A 47 -8.10 -6.98 -5.75
N VAL A 48 -7.38 -6.11 -5.03
CA VAL A 48 -7.54 -4.65 -5.15
C VAL A 48 -7.35 -4.23 -6.62
N LEU A 49 -8.34 -3.53 -7.16
CA LEU A 49 -8.31 -2.94 -8.50
C LEU A 49 -7.65 -1.57 -8.45
N ILE A 50 -6.76 -1.30 -9.39
CA ILE A 50 -6.00 -0.06 -9.45
C ILE A 50 -6.17 0.51 -10.85
N PHE A 51 -6.55 1.77 -10.95
CA PHE A 51 -6.67 2.48 -12.22
C PHE A 51 -5.77 3.71 -12.20
N ASP A 52 -5.18 4.04 -13.35
CA ASP A 52 -4.58 5.34 -13.57
C ASP A 52 -5.70 6.39 -13.60
N GLY A 53 -5.68 7.36 -12.69
CA GLY A 53 -6.80 8.29 -12.53
C GLY A 53 -6.99 9.22 -13.73
N LYS A 54 -5.91 9.57 -14.44
CA LYS A 54 -5.97 10.47 -15.60
C LYS A 54 -6.53 9.80 -16.85
N THR A 55 -6.24 8.52 -17.03
CA THR A 55 -6.58 7.76 -18.23
C THR A 55 -7.77 6.83 -18.03
N GLY A 56 -8.08 6.46 -16.79
CA GLY A 56 -9.11 5.46 -16.45
C GLY A 56 -8.73 4.04 -16.85
N VAL A 57 -7.47 3.80 -17.20
CA VAL A 57 -6.96 2.49 -17.60
C VAL A 57 -6.62 1.67 -16.37
N GLU A 58 -7.09 0.43 -16.35
CA GLU A 58 -6.75 -0.52 -15.29
C GLU A 58 -5.25 -0.84 -15.32
N ILE A 59 -4.61 -0.69 -14.17
CA ILE A 59 -3.24 -1.09 -13.91
C ILE A 59 -3.29 -2.48 -13.31
N LYS A 60 -2.54 -3.42 -13.90
CA LYS A 60 -2.52 -4.79 -13.43
C LYS A 60 -1.91 -4.87 -12.03
N ASN A 61 -2.70 -5.31 -11.04
CA ASN A 61 -2.18 -5.64 -9.72
C ASN A 61 -1.77 -7.12 -9.68
N ASN A 62 -0.46 -7.39 -9.65
CA ASN A 62 0.05 -8.76 -9.57
C ASN A 62 0.02 -9.34 -8.15
N ASN A 63 -0.37 -8.54 -7.15
CA ASN A 63 -0.32 -8.90 -5.75
C ASN A 63 -1.72 -9.18 -5.19
N LYS A 64 -1.85 -10.25 -4.42
CA LYS A 64 -3.11 -10.60 -3.76
C LYS A 64 -3.16 -9.90 -2.39
N PHE A 65 -3.81 -8.76 -2.35
CA PHE A 65 -4.20 -8.10 -1.12
C PHE A 65 -5.69 -8.37 -0.88
N THR A 66 -6.05 -8.70 0.37
CA THR A 66 -7.45 -8.94 0.78
C THR A 66 -7.94 -7.76 1.60
N SER A 67 -9.10 -7.24 1.21
CA SER A 67 -9.81 -5.98 1.52
C SER A 67 -9.96 -5.47 2.96
N GLN A 68 -9.27 -6.05 3.93
CA GLN A 68 -9.42 -5.59 5.32
C GLN A 68 -8.34 -4.56 5.66
N ASP A 69 -8.78 -3.30 5.58
CA ASP A 69 -8.18 -2.08 6.12
C ASP A 69 -6.89 -1.59 5.45
N PHE A 70 -6.97 -1.21 4.16
CA PHE A 70 -5.89 -0.49 3.50
C PHE A 70 -6.01 1.03 3.71
N SER A 71 -5.05 1.63 4.39
CA SER A 71 -4.70 3.03 4.12
C SER A 71 -3.78 3.06 2.90
N VAL A 72 -4.17 3.80 1.86
CA VAL A 72 -3.31 4.01 0.69
C VAL A 72 -2.77 5.43 0.69
N GLU A 73 -1.45 5.53 0.83
CA GLU A 73 -0.73 6.78 0.75
C GLU A 73 0.19 6.77 -0.47
N GLU A 74 0.10 7.82 -1.29
CA GLU A 74 1.07 8.05 -2.35
C GLU A 74 2.38 8.56 -1.76
N LEU A 75 3.44 7.90 -2.18
CA LEU A 75 4.78 8.02 -1.63
C LEU A 75 5.78 8.30 -2.74
N ASN A 76 6.76 9.18 -2.47
CA ASN A 76 7.89 9.36 -3.37
C ASN A 76 9.07 8.50 -2.90
N ILE A 77 9.49 7.58 -3.76
CA ILE A 77 10.69 6.77 -3.57
C ILE A 77 11.76 7.11 -4.59
N ASP A 78 13.04 6.85 -4.27
CA ASP A 78 14.21 7.33 -5.02
C ASP A 78 14.34 8.86 -5.02
N CYS A 79 15.16 9.38 -4.11
CA CYS A 79 15.28 10.84 -3.93
C CYS A 79 16.10 11.54 -4.99
N LYS A 80 16.71 10.78 -5.92
CA LYS A 80 17.37 11.33 -7.11
C LYS A 80 16.40 11.45 -8.27
N ASN A 81 15.50 10.49 -8.41
CA ASN A 81 14.46 10.48 -9.44
C ASN A 81 13.14 10.01 -8.83
N PRO A 82 12.35 10.93 -8.22
CA PRO A 82 11.15 10.56 -7.48
C PRO A 82 10.20 9.72 -8.32
N ARG A 83 9.98 8.49 -7.88
CA ARG A 83 8.99 7.58 -8.44
C ARG A 83 7.86 7.44 -7.44
N LYS A 84 6.62 7.47 -7.93
CA LYS A 84 5.45 7.26 -7.09
C LYS A 84 5.34 5.79 -6.68
N ALA A 85 5.00 5.58 -5.43
CA ALA A 85 4.72 4.31 -4.81
C ALA A 85 3.42 4.42 -4.01
N LEU A 86 2.76 3.28 -3.80
CA LEU A 86 1.63 3.15 -2.92
C LEU A 86 2.08 2.43 -1.66
N ARG A 87 1.80 3.02 -0.51
CA ARG A 87 1.90 2.34 0.78
C ARG A 87 0.59 1.65 1.08
N LEU A 88 0.64 0.40 1.51
CA LEU A 88 -0.53 -0.36 1.95
C LEU A 88 -0.25 -1.02 3.29
N ILE A 89 -1.22 -0.95 4.19
CA ILE A 89 -1.25 -1.77 5.40
C ILE A 89 -2.34 -2.79 5.20
N SER A 90 -2.03 -4.08 5.35
CA SER A 90 -3.00 -5.14 5.11
C SER A 90 -3.20 -5.98 6.36
N ASN A 91 -4.47 -6.28 6.67
CA ASN A 91 -4.81 -7.25 7.69
C ASN A 91 -4.72 -8.67 7.12
N ARG A 92 -3.86 -9.49 7.71
CA ARG A 92 -3.73 -10.90 7.39
C ARG A 92 -4.19 -11.72 8.59
N LYS A 93 -4.58 -12.96 8.33
CA LYS A 93 -4.95 -13.94 9.38
C LYS A 93 -3.92 -14.06 10.51
N VAL A 94 -2.65 -13.74 10.25
CA VAL A 94 -1.53 -13.86 11.20
C VAL A 94 -0.96 -12.51 11.63
N GLY A 95 -1.69 -11.41 11.42
CA GLY A 95 -1.34 -10.07 11.87
C GLY A 95 -1.34 -9.01 10.76
N LEU A 96 -0.63 -7.91 10.97
CA LEU A 96 -0.64 -6.75 10.08
C LEU A 96 0.67 -6.65 9.30
N GLU A 97 0.59 -6.24 8.05
CA GLU A 97 1.73 -6.18 7.15
C GLU A 97 1.78 -4.86 6.39
N LEU A 98 2.96 -4.24 6.31
CA LEU A 98 3.24 -3.11 5.44
C LEU A 98 3.74 -3.61 4.09
N SER A 99 3.08 -3.20 3.01
CA SER A 99 3.51 -3.38 1.64
C SER A 99 3.76 -2.03 0.96
N ILE A 100 4.79 -1.96 0.12
CA ILE A 100 5.01 -0.82 -0.77
C ILE A 100 4.97 -1.34 -2.20
N LEU A 101 4.08 -0.78 -3.01
CA LEU A 101 3.95 -1.09 -4.42
C LEU A 101 4.49 0.06 -5.26
N GLN A 102 5.09 -0.25 -6.39
CA GLN A 102 5.56 0.75 -7.34
C GLN A 102 5.00 0.46 -8.72
N TYR A 103 4.58 1.52 -9.39
CA TYR A 103 4.14 1.42 -10.77
C TYR A 103 5.32 1.14 -11.71
N ASN A 104 5.16 0.11 -12.54
CA ASN A 104 6.06 -0.24 -13.61
C ASN A 104 5.42 0.10 -14.95
N SER A 105 5.86 1.20 -15.56
CA SER A 105 5.32 1.69 -16.83
C SER A 105 5.61 0.77 -18.01
N THR A 106 6.63 -0.09 -17.91
CA THR A 106 6.96 -1.04 -18.99
C THR A 106 5.97 -2.19 -19.05
N THR A 107 5.53 -2.68 -17.91
CA THR A 107 4.59 -3.81 -17.80
C THR A 107 3.15 -3.37 -17.54
N ASN A 108 2.92 -2.08 -17.31
CA ASN A 108 1.67 -1.50 -16.85
C ASN A 108 1.11 -2.23 -15.61
N SER A 109 1.99 -2.50 -14.63
CA SER A 109 1.65 -3.23 -13.41
C SER A 109 2.12 -2.53 -12.14
N MET A 110 1.49 -2.86 -11.02
CA MET A 110 1.99 -2.55 -9.69
C MET A 110 2.83 -3.72 -9.18
N ASP A 111 4.11 -3.45 -8.92
CA ASP A 111 5.08 -4.44 -8.46
C ASP A 111 5.37 -4.23 -6.98
N LEU A 112 5.49 -5.33 -6.22
CA LEU A 112 5.84 -5.29 -4.79
C LEU A 112 7.33 -4.99 -4.62
N VAL A 113 7.67 -3.85 -4.02
CA VAL A 113 9.06 -3.39 -3.85
C VAL A 113 9.56 -3.50 -2.41
N PHE A 114 8.63 -3.61 -1.45
CA PHE A 114 8.92 -3.88 -0.05
C PHE A 114 7.73 -4.54 0.63
N ASN A 115 8.02 -5.46 1.56
CA ASN A 115 7.02 -6.09 2.40
C ASN A 115 7.60 -6.42 3.77
N TYR A 116 6.90 -6.08 4.85
CA TYR A 116 7.36 -6.38 6.21
C TYR A 116 6.21 -6.46 7.24
N PRO A 117 6.22 -7.44 8.15
CA PRO A 117 5.18 -7.57 9.17
C PRO A 117 5.28 -6.45 10.22
N ILE A 118 4.18 -5.73 10.45
CA ILE A 118 4.04 -4.75 11.53
C ILE A 118 3.63 -5.44 12.83
N LEU A 119 2.68 -6.37 12.75
CA LEU A 119 2.14 -7.13 13.88
C LEU A 119 2.14 -8.60 13.50
N ILE A 120 2.62 -9.45 14.39
CA ILE A 120 2.59 -10.91 14.22
C ILE A 120 1.73 -11.48 15.33
N LEU A 121 0.70 -12.22 14.94
CA LEU A 121 -0.23 -12.89 15.83
C LEU A 121 0.09 -14.38 15.88
N GLU A 122 -0.09 -14.96 17.06
CA GLU A 122 -0.08 -16.40 17.26
C GLU A 122 -1.40 -16.84 17.90
N PHE A 123 -1.83 -18.05 17.56
CA PHE A 123 -3.04 -18.64 18.10
C PHE A 123 -2.65 -19.81 19.00
N ASP A 124 -3.01 -19.72 20.27
CA ASP A 124 -2.82 -20.76 21.26
C ASP A 124 -4.20 -21.17 21.78
N ASN A 125 -4.65 -22.38 21.47
CA ASN A 125 -5.98 -22.88 21.81
C ASN A 125 -7.12 -21.94 21.38
N ASN A 126 -7.05 -21.41 20.15
CA ASN A 126 -7.98 -20.41 19.58
C ASN A 126 -7.99 -19.04 20.31
N VAL A 127 -7.06 -18.80 21.23
CA VAL A 127 -6.83 -17.48 21.81
C VAL A 127 -5.75 -16.78 21.00
N GLU A 128 -6.10 -15.63 20.41
CA GLU A 128 -5.17 -14.76 19.72
C GLU A 128 -4.24 -14.05 20.71
N LYS A 129 -2.94 -14.08 20.44
CA LYS A 129 -1.91 -13.40 21.21
C LYS A 129 -0.98 -12.65 20.25
N ILE A 130 -0.49 -11.49 20.71
CA ILE A 130 0.55 -10.77 19.99
C ILE A 130 1.87 -11.48 20.24
N LYS A 131 2.44 -12.08 19.19
CA LYS A 131 3.75 -12.73 19.22
C LYS A 131 4.87 -11.70 19.12
N ASP A 132 4.75 -10.78 18.17
CA ASP A 132 5.75 -9.74 17.95
C ASP A 132 5.12 -8.49 17.30
N ALA A 133 5.80 -7.37 17.43
CA ALA A 133 5.44 -6.13 16.76
C ALA A 133 6.70 -5.40 16.30
N ASN A 134 6.66 -4.85 15.09
CA ASN A 134 7.76 -4.11 14.49
C ASN A 134 7.34 -2.66 14.27
N TYR A 135 8.19 -1.75 14.72
CA TYR A 135 8.09 -0.34 14.38
C TYR A 135 8.82 -0.10 13.06
N ILE A 136 8.11 0.41 12.06
CA ILE A 136 8.64 0.70 10.73
C ILE A 136 8.71 2.21 10.57
N ASP A 137 9.91 2.71 10.32
CA ASP A 137 10.20 4.12 10.13
C ASP A 137 10.65 4.36 8.68
N LEU A 138 9.89 5.17 7.95
CA LEU A 138 10.22 5.60 6.58
C LEU A 138 11.04 6.89 6.70
N ILE A 139 12.32 6.84 6.30
CA ILE A 139 13.22 7.98 6.50
C ILE A 139 13.11 8.95 5.34
N TYR A 140 12.33 10.00 5.54
CA TYR A 140 12.14 11.06 4.54
C TYR A 140 13.28 12.08 4.54
N SER A 141 13.64 12.51 3.34
CA SER A 141 14.40 13.73 3.07
C SER A 141 13.49 14.96 3.10
N ASP A 142 14.09 16.15 3.12
CA ASP A 142 13.39 17.45 3.12
C ASP A 142 12.39 17.62 1.96
N LYS A 143 12.55 16.87 0.87
CA LYS A 143 11.65 16.87 -0.29
C LYS A 143 10.47 15.90 -0.18
N LYS A 144 10.19 15.35 1.01
CA LYS A 144 9.17 14.31 1.25
C LYS A 144 9.36 13.06 0.38
N CYS A 145 10.61 12.76 0.02
CA CYS A 145 11.00 11.49 -0.58
C CYS A 145 11.72 10.64 0.45
N PHE A 146 11.52 9.32 0.44
CA PHE A 146 12.34 8.38 1.19
C PHE A 146 12.93 7.31 0.27
N ASP A 147 14.12 6.83 0.61
CA ASP A 147 14.75 5.68 -0.03
C ASP A 147 15.27 4.68 1.00
N THR A 148 14.99 4.93 2.28
CA THR A 148 15.51 4.18 3.40
C THR A 148 14.38 3.80 4.36
N ILE A 149 14.35 2.53 4.77
CA ILE A 149 13.39 2.01 5.75
C ILE A 149 14.17 1.45 6.93
N LYS A 150 13.82 1.88 8.14
CA LYS A 150 14.38 1.38 9.39
C LYS A 150 13.34 0.53 10.10
N ILE A 151 13.77 -0.64 10.59
CA ILE A 151 12.97 -1.52 11.44
C ILE A 151 13.58 -1.57 12.84
N SER A 152 12.73 -1.36 13.84
CA SER A 152 13.05 -1.51 15.26
C SER A 152 11.99 -2.38 15.94
N LYS A 153 12.34 -2.98 17.09
CA LYS A 153 11.35 -3.71 17.89
C LYS A 153 10.26 -2.74 18.32
N GLY A 154 9.01 -3.15 18.15
CA GLY A 154 7.84 -2.35 18.47
C GLY A 154 7.08 -2.87 19.68
N LYS A 155 6.23 -2.00 20.23
CA LYS A 155 5.12 -2.34 21.11
C LYS A 155 3.84 -1.90 20.42
N PHE A 156 3.00 -2.86 20.08
CA PHE A 156 1.65 -2.59 19.61
C PHE A 156 0.83 -2.03 20.78
N LEU A 157 0.20 -0.89 20.57
CA LEU A 157 -0.62 -0.23 21.59
C LEU A 157 -2.10 -0.49 21.33
N ASN A 158 -2.55 -0.22 20.12
CA ASN A 158 -3.90 -0.42 19.62
C ASN A 158 -3.92 -0.11 18.11
N TYR A 159 -5.10 -0.24 17.51
CA TYR A 159 -5.41 0.24 16.17
C TYR A 159 -6.32 1.46 16.31
N GLU A 160 -5.89 2.64 15.84
CA GLU A 160 -6.73 3.85 15.80
C GLU A 160 -6.87 4.32 14.35
N GLY A 161 -8.10 4.31 13.83
CA GLY A 161 -8.37 4.74 12.45
C GLY A 161 -7.75 3.79 11.42
N GLU A 162 -7.07 4.32 10.42
CA GLU A 162 -6.55 3.56 9.27
C GLU A 162 -5.10 3.05 9.46
N ALA A 163 -4.51 3.22 10.64
CA ALA A 163 -3.11 2.84 10.88
C ALA A 163 -2.89 2.19 12.26
N PRO A 164 -2.06 1.12 12.35
CA PRO A 164 -1.67 0.51 13.61
C PRO A 164 -0.77 1.46 14.41
N ILE A 165 -1.07 1.62 15.69
CA ILE A 165 -0.22 2.37 16.61
C ILE A 165 0.82 1.40 17.18
N VAL A 166 2.01 1.43 16.59
CA VAL A 166 3.20 0.77 17.12
C VAL A 166 4.20 1.84 17.55
N LYS A 167 4.70 1.73 18.79
CA LYS A 167 5.82 2.57 19.25
C LYS A 167 7.12 1.77 19.28
N PRO A 168 8.27 2.37 18.98
CA PRO A 168 9.55 1.69 19.16
C PRO A 168 9.77 1.37 20.65
N LEU A 169 10.13 0.12 20.95
CA LEU A 169 10.58 -0.31 22.28
C LEU A 169 12.04 0.09 22.55
N SER A 170 12.85 0.12 21.50
CA SER A 170 14.22 0.62 21.52
C SER A 170 14.47 1.50 20.31
N GLN A 171 15.44 2.42 20.43
CA GLN A 171 15.92 3.18 19.27
C GLN A 171 16.91 2.36 18.41
N GLU A 172 17.34 1.20 18.92
CA GLU A 172 18.26 0.29 18.24
C GLU A 172 17.62 -0.25 16.94
N LYS A 173 18.44 -0.25 15.89
CA LYS A 173 18.06 -0.74 14.56
C LYS A 173 18.21 -2.26 14.57
N ILE A 174 17.17 -2.97 14.14
CA ILE A 174 17.25 -4.41 13.91
C ILE A 174 17.49 -4.66 12.43
N GLU A 175 16.83 -3.90 11.56
CA GLU A 175 17.04 -3.97 10.12
C GLU A 175 17.04 -2.59 9.48
N LEU A 176 17.82 -2.45 8.41
CA LEU A 176 17.87 -1.26 7.57
C LEU A 176 17.79 -1.70 6.12
N PHE A 177 16.92 -1.04 5.36
CA PHE A 177 16.74 -1.28 3.94
C PHE A 177 17.01 0.00 3.17
N ILE A 178 17.69 -0.12 2.03
CA ILE A 178 17.87 0.98 1.07
C ILE A 178 17.28 0.57 -0.28
N TYR A 179 16.60 1.49 -0.94
CA TYR A 179 16.02 1.29 -2.25
C TYR A 179 17.13 1.14 -3.32
N ASN A 180 17.11 0.00 -4.01
CA ASN A 180 17.98 -0.26 -5.14
C ASN A 180 17.23 -0.02 -6.45
N ILE A 181 17.52 1.11 -7.11
CA ILE A 181 16.89 1.51 -8.37
C ILE A 181 17.07 0.46 -9.48
N ASN A 182 18.23 -0.21 -9.54
CA ASN A 182 18.53 -1.17 -10.60
C ASN A 182 17.72 -2.45 -10.46
N LYS A 183 17.33 -2.79 -9.23
CA LYS A 183 16.53 -3.98 -8.93
C LYS A 183 15.06 -3.65 -8.65
N ASN A 184 14.71 -2.36 -8.65
CA ASN A 184 13.37 -1.85 -8.35
C ASN A 184 12.81 -2.40 -7.03
N LYS A 185 13.65 -2.48 -5.97
CA LYS A 185 13.26 -3.03 -4.66
C LYS A 185 14.11 -2.50 -3.52
N PHE A 186 13.58 -2.57 -2.31
CA PHE A 186 14.34 -2.33 -1.09
C PHE A 186 15.21 -3.54 -0.74
N GLU A 187 16.49 -3.29 -0.43
CA GLU A 187 17.44 -4.34 -0.07
C GLU A 187 17.93 -4.14 1.36
N LYS A 188 17.91 -5.23 2.14
CA LYS A 188 18.46 -5.25 3.49
C LYS A 188 19.97 -5.02 3.44
N ILE A 189 20.44 -4.13 4.29
CA ILE A 189 21.87 -3.90 4.51
C ILE A 189 22.29 -4.70 5.73
N ALA A 190 23.33 -5.52 5.57
CA ALA A 190 23.98 -6.18 6.70
C ALA A 190 24.83 -5.15 7.45
N PHE A 191 24.69 -5.11 8.77
CA PHE A 191 25.55 -4.37 9.68
C PHE A 191 26.76 -5.21 10.06
#